data_AF-A0A747X3Q5-F1
#
_entry.id   AF-A0A747X3Q5-F1
#
_cell.length_a   1.000
_cell.length_b   1.000
_cell.length_c   1.000
_cell.angle_alpha   90.00
_cell.angle_beta   90.00
_cell.angle_gamma   90.00
#
_symmetry.space_group_name_H-M   'P 1'
#
loop_
_entity.id
_entity.type
_entity.pdbx_description
1 polymer ?
#
loop_
_entity_poly.entity_id
_entity_poly.type
_entity_poly.pdbx_seq_one_letter_code
_entity_poly.pdbx_strand_id
1 'polypeptide(L)'
;MRSKLTTNKDCNDTDSNSRKSVSEKIINSVAEKQKINQQIMTTDLEIGLLRTKKGSMTAQDYESKMSELTNKRLALKRKIK
;
A
#
# COMPACT_ATOMS: atom_id res chain seq x y z
N MET A 1 -59.80 -19.54 18.50
CA MET A 1 -58.58 -19.73 17.67
C MET A 1 -58.22 -18.39 17.07
N ARG A 2 -57.07 -17.81 17.43
CA ARG A 2 -56.73 -16.41 17.10
C ARG A 2 -55.30 -16.34 16.52
N SER A 3 -55.26 -15.81 15.29
CA SER A 3 -54.14 -15.19 14.57
C SER A 3 -52.85 -16.00 14.32
N LYS A 4 -52.67 -16.39 13.06
CA LYS A 4 -51.36 -16.57 12.43
C LYS A 4 -50.71 -15.20 12.31
N LEU A 5 -49.63 -14.95 13.04
CA LEU A 5 -48.73 -13.82 12.80
C LEU A 5 -47.43 -14.38 12.22
N THR A 6 -47.38 -14.53 10.90
CA THR A 6 -46.12 -14.70 10.18
C THR A 6 -45.43 -13.34 10.14
N THR A 7 -44.67 -13.02 11.18
CA THR A 7 -43.76 -11.87 11.13
C THR A 7 -42.57 -12.29 10.29
N ASN A 8 -42.62 -11.93 9.01
CA ASN A 8 -41.45 -11.87 8.13
C ASN A 8 -40.42 -10.97 8.81
N LYS A 9 -39.48 -11.57 9.55
CA LYS A 9 -38.16 -10.99 9.70
C LYS A 9 -37.35 -11.52 8.53
N ASP A 10 -37.55 -10.87 7.40
CA ASP A 10 -36.50 -10.79 6.41
C ASP A 10 -35.32 -10.11 7.11
N CYS A 11 -34.43 -10.93 7.69
CA CYS A 11 -33.08 -10.52 8.03
C CYS A 11 -32.36 -10.26 6.71
N ASN A 12 -32.70 -9.15 6.07
CA ASN A 12 -31.85 -8.54 5.07
C ASN A 12 -30.66 -7.94 5.81
N ASP A 13 -29.72 -8.80 6.21
CA ASP A 13 -28.31 -8.48 6.40
C ASP A 13 -27.70 -8.21 5.02
N THR A 14 -28.26 -7.26 4.30
CA THR A 14 -27.74 -6.80 3.01
C THR A 14 -27.66 -5.29 3.04
N ASP A 15 -26.87 -4.82 3.99
CA ASP A 15 -26.12 -3.60 3.78
C ASP A 15 -24.65 -3.92 4.10
N SER A 16 -24.00 -4.67 3.19
CA SER A 16 -22.56 -4.96 3.22
C SER A 16 -21.69 -3.71 3.00
N ASN A 17 -22.21 -2.53 3.34
CA ASN A 17 -21.41 -1.36 3.69
C ASN A 17 -20.97 -1.49 5.14
N SER A 18 -20.02 -2.40 5.40
CA SER A 18 -19.27 -2.35 6.66
C SER A 18 -18.58 -0.99 6.72
N ARG A 19 -19.20 -0.03 7.42
CA ARG A 19 -18.56 1.21 7.84
C ARG A 19 -17.42 0.77 8.75
N LYS A 20 -16.23 0.60 8.18
CA LYS A 20 -15.02 0.29 8.93
C LYS A 20 -14.96 1.17 10.17
N SER A 21 -14.80 0.55 11.33
CA SER A 21 -14.66 1.27 12.59
C SER A 21 -13.51 2.27 12.50
N VAL A 22 -13.53 3.32 13.33
CA VAL A 22 -12.41 4.28 13.39
C VAL A 22 -11.09 3.54 13.63
N SER A 23 -11.11 2.52 14.49
CA SER A 23 -9.99 1.63 14.77
C SER A 23 -9.49 0.90 13.52
N GLU A 24 -10.37 0.29 12.73
CA GLU A 24 -9.99 -0.36 11.46
C GLU A 24 -9.41 0.64 10.45
N LYS A 25 -9.93 1.87 10.37
CA LYS A 25 -9.37 2.91 9.50
C LYS A 25 -7.95 3.27 9.93
N ILE A 26 -7.70 3.40 11.22
CA ILE A 26 -6.36 3.67 11.78
C ILE A 26 -5.42 2.51 11.49
N ILE A 27 -5.81 1.28 11.78
CA ILE A 27 -4.98 0.08 11.53
C ILE A 27 -4.61 -0.01 10.04
N ASN A 28 -5.58 0.15 9.15
CA ASN A 28 -5.32 0.14 7.71
C ASN A 28 -4.38 1.27 7.29
N SER A 29 -4.57 2.49 7.81
CA SER A 29 -3.68 3.61 7.51
C SER A 29 -2.24 3.37 7.99
N VAL A 30 -2.05 2.75 9.15
CA VAL A 30 -0.72 2.42 9.68
C VAL A 30 -0.05 1.34 8.83
N ALA A 31 -0.79 0.28 8.50
CA ALA A 31 -0.31 -0.82 7.68
C ALA A 31 0.13 -0.34 6.29
N GLU A 32 -0.64 0.52 5.63
CA GLU A 32 -0.27 1.10 4.33
C GLU A 32 0.99 1.96 4.44
N LYS A 33 1.12 2.79 5.47
CA LYS A 33 2.34 3.58 5.71
C LYS A 33 3.56 2.69 5.94
N GLN A 34 3.43 1.61 6.72
CA GLN A 34 4.50 0.64 6.95
C GLN A 34 4.93 -0.04 5.66
N LYS A 35 3.97 -0.44 4.81
CA LYS A 35 4.24 -1.04 3.50
C LYS A 35 5.00 -0.10 2.58
N ILE A 36 4.62 1.18 2.51
CA ILE A 36 5.34 2.16 1.69
C ILE A 36 6.75 2.40 2.26
N ASN A 37 6.91 2.46 3.59
CA ASN A 37 8.23 2.58 4.22
C ASN A 37 9.14 1.40 3.87
N GLN A 38 8.62 0.17 3.88
CA GLN A 38 9.37 -1.02 3.45
C GLN A 38 9.82 -0.90 1.99
N GLN A 39 8.94 -0.45 1.10
CA GLN A 39 9.29 -0.23 -0.31
C GLN A 39 10.39 0.83 -0.49
N ILE A 40 10.36 1.92 0.29
CA ILE A 40 11.41 2.94 0.27
C ILE A 40 12.76 2.34 0.69
N MET A 41 12.79 1.55 1.77
CA MET A 41 14.02 0.90 2.23
C MET A 41 14.59 -0.04 1.17
N THR A 42 13.75 -0.85 0.53
CA THR A 42 14.19 -1.73 -0.57
C THR A 42 14.80 -0.93 -1.72
N THR A 43 14.16 0.16 -2.13
CA THR A 43 14.71 1.03 -3.20
C THR A 43 16.01 1.69 -2.77
N ASP A 44 16.14 2.15 -1.52
CA ASP A 44 17.40 2.73 -1.02
C ASP A 44 18.55 1.69 -1.02
N LEU A 45 18.26 0.43 -0.71
CA LEU A 45 19.21 -0.67 -0.83
C LEU A 45 19.60 -0.95 -2.29
N GLU A 46 18.63 -1.01 -3.21
CA GLU A 46 18.88 -1.19 -4.64
C GLU A 46 19.77 -0.08 -5.20
N ILE A 47 19.54 1.16 -4.79
CA ILE A 47 20.39 2.31 -5.13
C ILE A 47 21.82 2.13 -4.58
N GLY A 48 21.95 1.72 -3.33
CA GLY A 48 23.24 1.44 -2.70
C GLY A 48 24.03 0.37 -3.47
N LEU A 49 23.37 -0.74 -3.82
CA LEU A 49 23.96 -1.83 -4.62
C LEU A 49 24.31 -1.39 -6.03
N LEU A 50 23.50 -0.54 -6.67
CA LEU A 50 23.81 -0.03 -8.01
C LEU A 50 25.07 0.83 -7.98
N ARG A 51 25.25 1.66 -6.94
CA ARG A 51 26.45 2.49 -6.78
C ARG A 51 27.74 1.67 -6.70
N THR A 52 27.72 0.51 -6.05
CA THR A 52 28.91 -0.36 -5.98
C THR A 52 29.25 -1.00 -7.33
N LYS A 53 28.27 -1.15 -8.22
CA LYS A 53 28.42 -1.75 -9.56
C LYS A 53 28.74 -0.76 -10.68
N LYS A 54 28.92 0.54 -10.37
CA LYS A 54 29.11 1.59 -11.39
C LYS A 54 30.22 1.29 -12.40
N GLY A 55 31.35 0.71 -11.95
CA GLY A 55 32.48 0.36 -12.82
C GLY A 55 32.29 -0.91 -13.66
N SER A 56 31.24 -1.70 -13.39
CA SER A 56 30.94 -2.96 -14.08
C SER A 56 29.78 -2.85 -15.07
N MET A 57 29.25 -1.63 -15.25
CA MET A 57 28.09 -1.35 -16.11
C MET A 57 28.43 -0.25 -17.10
N THR A 58 27.70 -0.20 -18.22
CA THR A 58 27.79 0.96 -19.11
C THR A 58 27.26 2.20 -18.39
N ALA A 59 27.80 3.38 -18.74
CA ALA A 59 27.36 4.64 -18.14
C ALA A 59 25.86 4.88 -18.37
N GLN A 60 25.37 4.59 -19.58
CA GLN A 60 23.96 4.73 -19.94
C GLN A 60 23.04 3.82 -19.10
N ASP A 61 23.39 2.55 -18.94
CA ASP A 61 22.58 1.61 -18.15
C ASP A 61 22.57 1.98 -16.66
N TYR A 62 23.73 2.44 -16.16
CA TYR A 62 23.85 2.92 -14.79
C TYR A 62 22.95 4.13 -14.57
N GLU A 63 23.05 5.16 -15.40
CA GLU A 63 22.29 6.40 -15.27
C GLU A 63 20.79 6.16 -15.42
N SER A 64 20.38 5.34 -16.39
CA SER A 64 18.98 4.96 -16.61
C SER A 64 18.37 4.31 -15.37
N LYS A 65 19.02 3.27 -14.83
CA LYS A 65 18.55 2.58 -13.61
C LYS A 65 18.60 3.48 -12.39
N MET A 66 19.62 4.33 -12.28
CA MET A 66 19.75 5.23 -11.15
C MET A 66 18.65 6.30 -11.16
N SER A 67 18.29 6.81 -12.33
CA SER A 67 17.15 7.71 -12.52
C SER A 67 15.82 7.04 -12.17
N GLU A 68 15.59 5.83 -12.68
CA GLU A 68 14.38 5.05 -12.40
C GLU A 68 14.17 4.82 -10.89
N LEU A 69 15.20 4.32 -10.20
CA LEU A 69 15.13 4.05 -8.76
C LEU A 69 14.94 5.35 -7.95
N THR A 70 15.58 6.45 -8.36
CA THR A 70 15.41 7.75 -7.70
C THR A 70 13.97 8.26 -7.86
N ASN A 71 13.40 8.15 -9.06
CA ASN A 71 12.02 8.54 -9.33
C ASN A 71 11.02 7.68 -8.55
N LYS A 72 11.23 6.35 -8.49
CA LYS A 72 10.44 5.43 -7.67
C LYS A 72 10.46 5.82 -6.20
N ARG A 73 11.64 6.10 -5.64
CA ARG A 73 11.81 6.56 -4.26
C ARG A 73 11.05 7.86 -3.99
N LEU A 74 11.16 8.84 -4.89
CA LEU A 74 10.45 10.12 -4.76
C LEU A 74 8.93 9.94 -4.80
N ALA A 75 8.43 9.10 -5.70
CA ALA A 75 7.00 8.79 -5.79
C ALA A 75 6.48 8.14 -4.51
N LEU A 76 7.24 7.20 -3.92
CA LEU A 76 6.88 6.55 -2.66
C LEU A 76 6.87 7.54 -1.49
N LYS A 77 7.88 8.41 -1.38
CA LYS A 77 7.93 9.44 -0.32
C LYS A 77 6.75 10.40 -0.37
N ARG A 78 6.26 10.74 -1.56
CA ARG A 78 5.06 11.59 -1.72
C ARG A 78 3.78 10.93 -1.21
N LYS A 79 3.70 9.60 -1.14
CA LYS A 79 2.52 8.87 -0.64
C LYS A 79 2.44 8.82 0.89
N ILE A 80 3.54 9.11 1.60
CA ILE A 80 3.58 9.10 3.07
C ILE A 80 3.46 10.51 3.67
N LYS A 81 3.76 11.55 2.88
CA LYS A 81 3.67 12.96 3.28
C LYS A 81 2.21 13.39 3.47
#